data_AF-A0A661IRW1-F1
#
_entry.id   AF-A0A661IRW1-F1
#
_cell.length_a   1.000
_cell.length_b   1.000
_cell.length_c   1.000
_cell.angle_alpha   90.00
_cell.angle_beta   90.00
_cell.angle_gamma   90.00
#
_symmetry.space_group_name_H-M   'P 1'
#
loop_
_entity.id
_entity.type
_entity.pdbx_description
1 polymer ?
#
loop_
_entity_poly.entity_id
_entity_poly.type
_entity_poly.pdbx_seq_one_letter_code
_entity_poly.pdbx_strand_id
1 'polypeptide(L)' 'VLEEVRRRDLQDSTREIAPLRIPEGAIYIDSTHLSPEEVVELMLCKIRERI' A
#
# COMPACT_ATOMS: atom_id res chain seq x y z
N VAL A 1 -5.41 18.72 -7.66
CA VAL A 1 -4.91 17.33 -7.70
C VAL A 1 -4.26 16.91 -6.38
N LEU A 2 -3.10 17.44 -5.97
CA LEU A 2 -2.43 17.00 -4.73
C LEU A 2 -3.28 17.19 -3.45
N GLU A 3 -3.96 18.33 -3.34
CA GLU A 3 -4.84 18.61 -2.21
C GLU A 3 -6.02 17.63 -2.12
N GLU A 4 -6.57 17.25 -3.26
CA GLU A 4 -7.67 16.29 -3.35
C GLU A 4 -7.22 14.87 -2.92
N VAL A 5 -6.02 14.45 -3.34
CA VAL A 5 -5.40 13.19 -2.90
C VAL A 5 -5.24 13.19 -1.38
N ARG A 6 -4.65 14.25 -0.81
CA ARG A 6 -4.47 14.38 0.65
C ARG A 6 -5.80 14.35 1.41
N ARG A 7 -6.83 15.04 0.89
CA ARG A 7 -8.17 15.03 1.48
C ARG A 7 -8.76 13.63 1.50
N ARG A 8 -8.63 12.88 0.39
CA ARG A 8 -9.11 11.51 0.30
C ARG A 8 -8.37 10.58 1.27
N ASP A 9 -7.05 10.65 1.30
CA ASP A 9 -6.23 9.80 2.17
C ASP A 9 -6.56 10.01 3.66
N LEU A 10 -6.82 11.26 4.07
CA LEU A 10 -7.31 11.57 5.41
C LEU A 10 -8.69 10.95 5.67
N GLN A 11 -9.63 11.08 4.73
CA GLN A 11 -10.98 10.53 4.86
C GLN A 11 -10.96 9.00 4.94
N ASP A 12 -10.17 8.35 4.10
CA ASP A 12 -10.07 6.89 4.04
C ASP A 12 -9.39 6.29 5.27
N SER A 13 -8.38 6.97 5.84
CA SER A 13 -7.69 6.52 7.05
C SER A 13 -8.47 6.75 8.35
N THR A 14 -9.40 7.72 8.36
CA THR A 14 -10.17 8.10 9.57
C THR A 14 -11.62 7.65 9.58
N ARG A 15 -12.11 6.97 8.53
CA ARG A 15 -13.49 6.46 8.48
C ARG A 15 -13.77 5.47 9.62
N GLU A 16 -14.95 5.59 10.22
CA GLU A 16 -15.38 4.76 11.36
C GLU A 16 -15.48 3.26 10.98
N ILE A 17 -15.95 2.98 9.77
CA ILE A 17 -16.16 1.62 9.27
C ILE A 17 -15.04 1.26 8.28
N ALA A 18 -14.32 0.17 8.59
CA ALA A 18 -13.24 -0.40 7.78
C ALA A 18 -12.12 0.59 7.39
N PRO A 19 -11.52 1.38 8.30
CA PRO A 19 -10.49 2.38 7.95
C PRO A 19 -9.35 1.78 7.12
N LEU A 20 -8.84 2.53 6.14
CA LEU A 20 -7.64 2.14 5.40
C LEU A 20 -6.43 2.19 6.35
N ARG A 21 -5.95 1.01 6.72
CA ARG A 21 -4.77 0.82 7.58
C ARG A 21 -3.99 -0.40 7.10
N ILE A 22 -2.69 -0.41 7.37
CA ILE A 22 -1.84 -1.58 7.13
C ILE A 22 -2.20 -2.64 8.17
N PRO A 23 -2.64 -3.85 7.78
CA PRO A 23 -2.98 -4.90 8.73
C PRO A 23 -1.72 -5.53 9.33
N GLU A 24 -1.87 -6.16 10.50
CA GLU A 24 -0.78 -6.88 11.14
C GLU A 24 -0.27 -8.02 10.24
N GLY A 25 1.05 -8.14 10.13
CA GLY A 25 1.68 -9.14 9.25
C GLY A 25 1.68 -8.79 7.76
N ALA A 26 1.16 -7.63 7.36
CA ALA A 26 1.32 -7.14 5.99
C ALA A 26 2.79 -6.81 5.67
N ILE A 27 3.15 -6.99 4.40
CA ILE A 27 4.44 -6.60 3.86
C ILE A 27 4.24 -5.24 3.19
N TYR A 28 4.88 -4.20 3.72
CA TYR A 28 4.84 -2.86 3.13
C TYR A 28 5.80 -2.78 1.94
N ILE A 29 5.31 -2.32 0.80
CA ILE A 29 6.09 -2.07 -0.41
C ILE A 29 5.88 -0.60 -0.79
N ASP A 30 6.96 0.18 -0.79
CA ASP A 30 6.95 1.54 -1.32
C ASP A 30 7.25 1.49 -2.83
N SER A 31 6.28 1.93 -3.63
CA SER A 31 6.39 1.95 -5.09
C SER A 31 6.74 3.32 -5.68
N THR A 32 7.11 4.31 -4.86
CA THR A 32 7.31 5.71 -5.30
C THR A 32 8.27 5.86 -6.48
N HIS A 33 9.28 4.98 -6.56
CA HIS A 33 10.33 5.02 -7.58
C HIS A 33 10.43 3.71 -8.39
N LEU A 34 9.40 2.88 -8.34
CA LEU A 34 9.40 1.57 -9.00
C LEU A 34 8.47 1.58 -10.21
N SER A 35 8.87 0.85 -11.25
CA SER A 35 7.96 0.48 -12.32
C SER A 35 6.93 -0.55 -11.83
N PRO A 36 5.77 -0.68 -12.51
CA PRO A 36 4.80 -1.72 -12.20
C PRO A 36 5.40 -3.14 -12.21
N GLU A 37 6.32 -3.41 -13.15
CA GLU A 37 7.01 -4.70 -13.27
C GLU A 37 7.93 -4.97 -12.08
N GLU A 38 8.66 -3.95 -11.62
CA GLU A 38 9.52 -4.04 -10.43
C GLU A 38 8.71 -4.32 -9.16
N VAL A 39 7.54 -3.66 -9.00
CA VAL A 39 6.63 -3.92 -7.88
C VAL A 39 6.15 -5.37 -7.90
N VAL A 40 5.76 -5.88 -9.06
CA VAL A 40 5.27 -7.27 -9.21
C VAL A 40 6.38 -8.27 -8.86
N GLU A 41 7.62 -8.05 -9.32
CA GLU A 41 8.73 -8.95 -8.97
C GLU A 41 9.02 -8.92 -7.47
N LEU A 42 8.98 -7.75 -6.81
CA LEU A 42 9.12 -7.65 -5.37
C LEU A 42 8.02 -8.41 -4.63
N MET A 43 6.76 -8.30 -5.08
CA MET A 43 5.64 -9.07 -4.50
C MET A 43 5.89 -10.57 -4.61
N LEU A 44 6.30 -11.06 -5.78
CA LEU A 44 6.60 -12.48 -6.00
C LEU A 44 7.76 -12.98 -5.14
N CYS A 45 8.81 -12.17 -5.01
CA CYS A 45 9.94 -12.49 -4.13
C CYS A 45 9.50 -12.68 -2.67
N LYS A 46 8.69 -11.76 -2.16
CA LYS A 46 8.16 -11.81 -0.79
C LYS A 46 7.19 -12.94 -0.53
N ILE A 47 6.44 -13.39 -1.55
CA ILE A 47 5.62 -14.59 -1.46
C ILE A 47 6.51 -15.83 -1.34
N ARG A 48 7.57 -15.94 -2.16
CA ARG A 48 8.50 -17.08 -2.13
C ARG A 48 9.25 -17.20 -0.80
N GLU A 49 9.61 -16.08 -0.16
CA GLU A 49 10.26 -16.08 1.17
C GLU A 49 9.36 -16.64 2.29
N ARG A 50 8.05 -16.69 2.09
CA ARG A 50 7.06 -17.16 3.10
C ARG A 50 6.58 -18.60 2.87
N ILE A 51 6.93 -19.22 1.75
CA ILE A 51 6.66 -20.63 1.43
C ILE A 51 7.82 -21.47 1.98
#